data_AF-A0A1C5QX02-F1
#
_entry.id   AF-A0A1C5QX02-F1
#
_cell.length_a   1.000
_cell.length_b   1.000
_cell.length_c   1.000
_cell.angle_alpha   90.00
_cell.angle_beta   90.00
_cell.angle_gamma   90.00
#
_symmetry.space_group_name_H-M   'P 1'
#
loop_
_entity.id
_entity.type
_entity.pdbx_description
1 polymer ?
#
loop_
_entity_poly.entity_id
_entity_poly.type
_entity_poly.pdbx_seq_one_letter_code
_entity_poly.pdbx_strand_id
1 'polypeptide(L)'
;MQMKDVIRRKRRECGLTQEQVAERLGVSTPAVNKWENGTTCPDISLLAPLARLLRTDINTLLCFQEDLTEENVVEYTTQITKAAQSEGIEEAFRLIQEKVREYPCCAKLLYQMAAVLIGLPILLPCTEEQIRKSNAYAIELYERVETCDDPIYVNRARYVLASRWIQEENYEKAQKMIDLLPEYDGLDKRQLRISMLMKQKKSEEAAELLEKKLNSSIQEVFLLLNSLATVAVWEGDRERAGKLAEYGENVMRIFQWDYSAYTVAFSVAVEEQDADRCLEILEKMLKALEKPYKLEDSILFAHVKRKESDAEQKEADSTMMRTRIKDALLTAIEKDETFDFLRKRPEFWKLAEKFRETPQDLKQPGGTV
;
A
#
# COMPACT_ATOMS: atom_id res chain seq x y z
N MET A 1 -9.08 -21.52 13.56
CA MET A 1 -9.72 -22.37 14.60
C MET A 1 -11.22 -22.27 14.41
N GLN A 2 -11.95 -23.38 14.34
CA GLN A 2 -13.42 -23.39 14.14
C GLN A 2 -14.15 -23.82 15.42
N MET A 3 -15.45 -23.54 15.53
CA MET A 3 -16.28 -23.90 16.70
C MET A 3 -16.14 -25.39 17.09
N LYS A 4 -16.04 -26.30 16.11
CA LYS A 4 -15.83 -27.74 16.35
C LYS A 4 -14.57 -28.03 17.17
N ASP A 5 -13.50 -27.28 16.92
CA ASP A 5 -12.20 -27.44 17.59
C ASP A 5 -12.29 -26.90 19.02
N VAL A 6 -13.02 -25.79 19.20
CA VAL A 6 -13.27 -25.20 20.53
C VAL A 6 -14.12 -26.12 21.39
N ILE A 7 -15.22 -26.67 20.86
CA ILE A 7 -16.09 -27.61 21.58
C ILE A 7 -15.28 -28.82 22.05
N ARG A 8 -14.55 -29.46 21.14
CA ARG A 8 -13.74 -30.65 21.45
C ARG A 8 -12.67 -30.35 22.49
N ARG A 9 -11.95 -29.25 22.33
CA ARG A 9 -10.88 -28.83 23.25
C ARG A 9 -11.44 -28.52 24.64
N LYS A 10 -12.46 -27.66 24.73
CA LYS A 10 -13.06 -27.24 25.99
C LYS A 10 -13.73 -28.40 26.74
N ARG A 11 -14.36 -29.33 26.02
CA ARG A 11 -14.91 -30.55 26.62
C ARG A 11 -13.81 -31.37 27.32
N ARG A 12 -12.68 -31.57 26.63
CA ARG A 12 -11.52 -32.29 27.19
C ARG A 12 -10.90 -31.56 28.37
N GLU A 13 -10.76 -30.23 28.31
CA GLU A 13 -10.31 -29.40 29.43
C GLU A 13 -11.22 -29.53 30.66
N CYS A 14 -12.53 -29.70 30.45
CA CYS A 14 -13.50 -29.94 31.52
C CYS A 14 -13.57 -31.41 31.98
N GLY A 15 -12.81 -32.32 31.38
CA GLY A 15 -12.81 -33.75 31.70
C GLY A 15 -14.11 -34.48 31.35
N LEU A 16 -14.93 -33.94 30.42
CA LEU A 16 -16.24 -34.49 30.09
C LEU A 16 -16.16 -35.48 28.90
N THR A 17 -16.98 -36.53 28.90
CA THR A 17 -17.20 -37.38 27.71
C THR A 17 -18.27 -36.79 26.79
N GLN A 18 -18.38 -37.29 25.56
CA GLN A 18 -19.44 -36.82 24.63
C GLN A 18 -20.83 -37.18 25.17
N GLU A 19 -20.97 -38.33 25.82
CA GLU A 19 -22.20 -38.81 26.46
C GLU A 19 -22.62 -37.88 27.60
N GLN A 20 -21.66 -37.46 28.45
CA GLN A 20 -21.94 -36.56 29.57
C GLN A 20 -22.36 -35.16 29.09
N VAL A 21 -21.78 -34.67 27.99
CA VAL A 21 -22.23 -33.42 27.36
C VAL A 21 -23.64 -33.57 26.80
N ALA A 22 -23.92 -34.70 26.14
CA ALA A 22 -25.21 -34.97 25.55
C ALA A 22 -26.33 -35.06 26.60
N GLU A 23 -26.10 -35.80 27.69
CA GLU A 23 -27.01 -35.94 28.82
C GLU A 23 -27.34 -34.58 29.46
N ARG A 24 -26.31 -33.77 29.76
CA ARG A 24 -26.49 -32.46 30.43
C ARG A 24 -27.17 -31.41 29.56
N LEU A 25 -27.10 -31.56 28.24
CA LEU A 25 -27.73 -30.65 27.27
C LEU A 25 -29.05 -31.19 26.70
N GLY A 26 -29.48 -32.39 27.11
CA GLY A 26 -30.71 -33.01 26.61
C GLY A 26 -30.66 -33.37 25.12
N VAL A 27 -29.48 -33.70 24.60
CA VAL A 27 -29.27 -34.09 23.19
C VAL A 27 -28.74 -35.52 23.10
N SER A 28 -28.65 -36.06 21.88
CA SER A 28 -28.07 -37.37 21.65
C SER A 28 -26.54 -37.31 21.56
N THR A 29 -25.83 -38.32 22.05
CA THR A 29 -24.36 -38.43 21.92
C THR A 29 -23.87 -38.29 20.47
N PRO A 30 -24.54 -38.88 19.45
CA PRO A 30 -24.17 -38.66 18.05
C PRO A 30 -24.25 -37.20 17.60
N ALA A 31 -25.13 -36.38 18.19
CA ALA A 31 -25.18 -34.95 17.89
C ALA A 31 -23.89 -34.25 18.33
N VAL A 32 -23.43 -34.52 19.56
CA VAL A 32 -22.16 -33.96 20.08
C VAL A 32 -20.96 -34.42 19.23
N ASN A 33 -20.95 -35.68 18.81
CA ASN A 33 -19.92 -36.21 17.91
C ASN A 33 -19.91 -35.46 16.55
N LYS A 34 -21.08 -35.24 15.95
CA LYS A 34 -21.22 -34.47 14.71
C LYS A 34 -20.78 -33.01 14.88
N TRP A 35 -21.04 -32.39 16.02
CA TRP A 35 -20.55 -31.04 16.33
C TRP A 35 -19.02 -30.99 16.38
N GLU A 36 -18.39 -31.92 17.09
CA GLU A 36 -16.93 -31.98 17.21
C GLU A 36 -16.22 -32.36 15.91
N ASN A 37 -16.93 -32.96 14.95
CA ASN A 37 -16.42 -33.26 13.61
C ASN A 37 -16.78 -32.18 12.58
N GLY A 38 -17.60 -31.18 12.94
CA GLY A 38 -18.05 -30.12 12.04
C GLY A 38 -19.10 -30.57 11.01
N THR A 39 -19.73 -31.74 11.19
CA THR A 39 -20.80 -32.24 10.32
C THR A 39 -22.10 -31.47 10.52
N THR A 40 -22.38 -31.06 11.76
CA THR A 40 -23.52 -30.21 12.12
C THR A 40 -23.06 -29.19 13.17
N CYS A 41 -23.80 -28.11 13.36
CA CYS A 41 -23.60 -27.17 14.48
C CYS A 41 -24.62 -27.41 15.61
N PRO A 42 -24.32 -27.01 16.85
CA PRO A 42 -25.34 -26.91 17.89
C PRO A 42 -26.42 -25.90 17.47
N ASP A 43 -27.67 -26.19 17.83
CA ASP A 43 -28.78 -25.24 17.64
C ASP A 43 -28.51 -23.95 18.43
N ILE A 44 -29.04 -22.81 17.96
CA ILE A 44 -28.86 -21.51 18.61
C ILE A 44 -29.31 -21.51 20.08
N SER A 45 -30.37 -22.28 20.39
CA SER A 45 -30.88 -22.46 21.76
C SER A 45 -29.91 -23.20 22.68
N LEU A 46 -29.00 -24.00 22.12
CA LEU A 46 -28.02 -24.81 22.85
C LEU A 46 -26.68 -24.08 23.04
N LEU A 47 -26.43 -22.96 22.36
CA LEU A 47 -25.15 -22.24 22.46
C LEU A 47 -24.87 -21.73 23.87
N ALA A 48 -25.86 -21.07 24.51
CA ALA A 48 -25.67 -20.56 25.87
C ALA A 48 -25.53 -21.66 26.93
N PRO A 49 -26.36 -22.73 26.95
CA PRO A 49 -26.14 -23.90 27.80
C PRO A 49 -24.80 -24.59 27.57
N LEU A 50 -24.39 -24.79 26.31
CA LEU A 50 -23.12 -25.41 25.95
C LEU A 50 -21.94 -24.57 26.44
N ALA A 51 -21.97 -23.25 26.24
CA ALA A 51 -20.93 -22.34 26.74
C ALA A 51 -20.77 -22.43 28.26
N ARG A 52 -21.89 -22.41 29.02
CA ARG A 52 -21.88 -22.56 30.49
C ARG A 52 -21.31 -23.92 30.92
N LEU A 53 -21.71 -25.00 30.26
CA LEU A 53 -21.23 -26.36 30.55
C LEU A 53 -19.73 -26.48 30.30
N LEU A 54 -19.23 -25.87 29.23
CA LEU A 54 -17.83 -25.87 28.83
C LEU A 54 -16.98 -24.80 29.52
N ARG A 55 -17.56 -24.06 30.48
CA ARG A 55 -16.92 -22.98 31.25
C ARG A 55 -16.22 -21.96 30.33
N THR A 56 -16.91 -21.56 29.27
CA THR A 56 -16.47 -20.57 28.28
C THR A 56 -17.61 -19.59 27.99
N ASP A 57 -17.30 -18.48 27.33
CA ASP A 57 -18.31 -17.56 26.81
C ASP A 57 -18.71 -17.93 25.36
N ILE A 58 -19.80 -17.32 24.88
CA ILE A 58 -20.36 -17.56 23.54
C ILE A 58 -19.41 -17.05 22.46
N ASN A 59 -18.68 -15.94 22.67
CA ASN A 59 -17.75 -15.39 21.69
C ASN A 59 -16.61 -16.38 21.44
N THR A 60 -16.00 -16.89 22.51
CA THR A 60 -14.97 -17.93 22.42
C THR A 60 -15.51 -19.19 21.74
N LEU A 61 -16.73 -19.62 22.06
CA LEU A 61 -17.36 -20.81 21.46
C LEU A 61 -17.56 -20.66 19.94
N LEU A 62 -18.03 -19.48 19.51
CA LEU A 62 -18.27 -19.16 18.11
C LEU A 62 -17.00 -18.73 17.37
N CYS A 63 -15.84 -18.70 18.04
CA CYS A 63 -14.60 -18.11 17.53
C CYS A 63 -14.79 -16.64 17.07
N PHE A 64 -15.71 -15.90 17.69
CA PHE A 64 -15.93 -14.50 17.38
C PHE A 64 -14.70 -13.68 17.80
N GLN A 65 -14.15 -12.92 16.85
CA GLN A 65 -13.10 -11.95 17.08
C GLN A 65 -13.70 -10.57 16.89
N GLU A 66 -13.83 -9.83 17.98
CA GLU A 66 -14.44 -8.50 18.00
C GLU A 66 -13.58 -7.48 17.23
N ASP A 67 -12.27 -7.50 17.47
CA ASP A 67 -11.32 -6.61 16.82
C ASP A 67 -10.24 -7.34 16.03
N LEU A 68 -10.12 -6.95 14.77
CA LEU A 68 -8.98 -7.30 13.91
C LEU A 68 -7.73 -6.53 14.37
N THR A 69 -6.78 -7.25 14.96
CA THR A 69 -5.46 -6.69 15.29
C THR A 69 -4.75 -6.21 14.02
N GLU A 70 -3.76 -5.32 14.16
CA GLU A 70 -2.91 -4.91 13.02
C GLU A 70 -2.24 -6.10 12.35
N GLU A 71 -1.77 -7.05 13.16
CA GLU A 71 -1.11 -8.27 12.70
C GLU A 71 -2.05 -9.14 11.85
N ASN A 72 -3.29 -9.34 12.30
CA ASN A 72 -4.26 -10.15 11.54
C ASN A 72 -4.59 -9.51 10.20
N VAL A 73 -4.77 -8.19 10.16
CA VAL A 73 -5.05 -7.48 8.90
C VAL A 73 -3.87 -7.65 7.95
N VAL A 74 -2.63 -7.41 8.41
CA VAL A 74 -1.40 -7.57 7.61
C VAL A 74 -1.23 -9.01 7.10
N GLU A 75 -1.55 -10.00 7.93
CA GLU A 75 -1.51 -11.40 7.56
C GLU A 75 -2.50 -11.69 6.42
N TYR A 76 -3.74 -11.21 6.51
CA TYR A 76 -4.73 -11.35 5.45
C TYR A 76 -4.30 -10.65 4.17
N THR A 77 -3.78 -9.42 4.25
CA THR A 77 -3.23 -8.72 3.07
C THR A 77 -2.17 -9.56 2.39
N THR A 78 -1.26 -10.13 3.18
CA THR A 78 -0.14 -10.96 2.68
C THR A 78 -0.65 -12.24 2.01
N GLN A 79 -1.62 -12.92 2.63
CA GLN A 79 -2.24 -14.12 2.06
C GLN A 79 -2.93 -13.82 0.73
N ILE A 80 -3.69 -12.73 0.66
CA ILE A 80 -4.40 -12.29 -0.55
C ILE A 80 -3.41 -11.94 -1.67
N THR A 81 -2.35 -11.19 -1.37
CA THR A 81 -1.33 -10.85 -2.40
C THR A 81 -0.60 -12.09 -2.90
N LYS A 82 -0.30 -13.06 -2.04
CA LYS A 82 0.31 -14.34 -2.45
C LYS A 82 -0.64 -15.16 -3.34
N ALA A 83 -1.91 -15.27 -2.96
CA ALA A 83 -2.92 -15.94 -3.77
C ALA A 83 -3.09 -15.25 -5.14
N ALA A 84 -3.04 -13.92 -5.18
CA ALA A 84 -3.08 -13.17 -6.43
C ALA A 84 -1.92 -13.52 -7.37
N GLN A 85 -0.72 -13.72 -6.81
CA GLN A 85 0.48 -14.08 -7.58
C GLN A 85 0.44 -15.52 -8.11
N SER A 86 -0.15 -16.47 -7.36
CA SER A 86 -0.19 -17.88 -7.73
C SER A 86 -1.40 -18.26 -8.58
N GLU A 87 -2.58 -17.69 -8.28
CA GLU A 87 -3.88 -18.13 -8.81
C GLU A 87 -4.62 -17.02 -9.59
N GLY A 88 -4.10 -15.79 -9.59
CA GLY A 88 -4.64 -14.65 -10.34
C GLY A 88 -5.53 -13.72 -9.52
N ILE A 89 -5.92 -12.61 -10.14
CA ILE A 89 -6.66 -11.51 -9.47
C ILE A 89 -8.07 -11.92 -9.06
N GLU A 90 -8.71 -12.86 -9.77
CA GLU A 90 -10.03 -13.39 -9.45
C GLU A 90 -10.05 -14.06 -8.08
N GLU A 91 -9.02 -14.83 -7.75
CA GLU A 91 -8.91 -15.51 -6.46
C GLU A 91 -8.72 -14.50 -5.33
N ALA A 92 -7.87 -13.48 -5.56
CA ALA A 92 -7.72 -12.38 -4.62
C ALA A 92 -9.05 -11.66 -4.37
N PHE A 93 -9.84 -11.42 -5.42
CA PHE A 93 -11.15 -10.80 -5.32
C PHE A 93 -12.13 -11.65 -4.48
N ARG A 94 -12.14 -12.97 -4.70
CA ARG A 94 -12.95 -13.92 -3.91
C ARG A 94 -12.59 -13.87 -2.43
N LEU A 95 -11.30 -13.94 -2.09
CA LEU A 95 -10.81 -13.90 -0.71
C LEU A 95 -11.13 -12.57 -0.03
N ILE A 96 -10.98 -11.46 -0.76
CA ILE A 96 -11.36 -10.13 -0.27
C ILE A 96 -12.85 -10.08 0.03
N GLN A 97 -13.71 -10.55 -0.87
CA GLN A 97 -15.15 -10.58 -0.67
C GLN A 97 -15.56 -11.44 0.52
N GLU A 98 -14.92 -12.59 0.73
CA GLU A 98 -15.14 -13.44 1.90
C GLU A 98 -14.82 -12.68 3.20
N LYS A 99 -13.65 -12.03 3.26
CA LYS A 99 -13.23 -11.27 4.45
C LYS A 99 -14.08 -10.03 4.71
N VAL A 100 -14.50 -9.33 3.67
CA VAL A 100 -15.42 -8.19 3.77
C VAL A 100 -16.80 -8.61 4.28
N ARG A 101 -17.27 -9.83 3.96
CA ARG A 101 -18.51 -10.39 4.51
C ARG A 101 -18.37 -10.83 5.96
N GLU A 102 -17.20 -11.33 6.33
CA GLU A 102 -16.88 -11.72 7.71
C GLU A 102 -16.80 -10.48 8.64
N TYR A 103 -16.27 -9.36 8.15
CA TYR A 103 -16.11 -8.11 8.92
C TYR A 103 -16.71 -6.90 8.17
N PRO A 104 -18.05 -6.81 8.07
CA PRO A 104 -18.71 -5.84 7.20
C PRO A 104 -18.57 -4.36 7.62
N CYS A 105 -18.26 -4.12 8.91
CA CYS A 105 -18.15 -2.77 9.49
C CYS A 105 -16.73 -2.47 10.03
N CYS A 106 -15.73 -3.31 9.73
CA CYS A 106 -14.37 -3.05 10.17
C CYS A 106 -13.69 -2.03 9.24
N ALA A 107 -13.76 -0.74 9.59
CA ALA A 107 -13.20 0.36 8.81
C ALA A 107 -11.78 0.09 8.31
N LYS A 108 -10.93 -0.39 9.21
CA LYS A 108 -9.54 -0.76 8.92
C LYS A 108 -9.42 -1.85 7.87
N LEU A 109 -10.18 -2.94 8.00
CA LEU A 109 -10.13 -4.03 7.03
C LEU A 109 -10.63 -3.56 5.67
N LEU A 110 -11.79 -2.91 5.62
CA LEU A 110 -12.37 -2.39 4.38
C LEU A 110 -11.39 -1.47 3.66
N TYR A 111 -10.77 -0.54 4.38
CA TYR A 111 -9.75 0.36 3.85
C TYR A 111 -8.55 -0.39 3.27
N GLN A 112 -8.01 -1.38 4.00
CA GLN A 112 -6.86 -2.16 3.53
C GLN A 112 -7.21 -3.04 2.33
N MET A 113 -8.39 -3.66 2.32
CA MET A 113 -8.86 -4.46 1.18
C MET A 113 -9.04 -3.59 -0.08
N ALA A 114 -9.59 -2.39 0.06
CA ALA A 114 -9.70 -1.42 -1.03
C ALA A 114 -8.32 -1.01 -1.58
N ALA A 115 -7.35 -0.76 -0.69
CA ALA A 115 -5.98 -0.45 -1.07
C ALA A 115 -5.32 -1.59 -1.86
N VAL A 116 -5.53 -2.86 -1.45
CA VAL A 116 -5.04 -4.03 -2.18
C VAL A 116 -5.65 -4.11 -3.58
N LEU A 117 -6.97 -3.93 -3.71
CA LEU A 117 -7.64 -3.98 -5.01
C LEU A 117 -7.09 -2.97 -6.01
N ILE A 118 -6.72 -1.78 -5.54
CA ILE A 118 -6.10 -0.74 -6.37
C ILE A 118 -4.64 -1.08 -6.69
N GLY A 119 -3.92 -1.69 -5.75
CA GLY A 119 -2.51 -2.04 -5.91
C GLY A 119 -2.27 -3.26 -6.81
N LEU A 120 -3.17 -4.25 -6.84
CA LEU A 120 -2.97 -5.49 -7.57
C LEU A 120 -2.75 -5.30 -9.08
N PRO A 121 -3.52 -4.46 -9.81
CA PRO A 121 -3.26 -4.15 -11.22
C PRO A 121 -1.87 -3.58 -11.54
N ILE A 122 -1.20 -2.95 -10.58
CA ILE A 122 0.15 -2.39 -10.76
C ILE A 122 1.19 -3.51 -10.72
N LEU A 123 0.91 -4.58 -9.96
CA LEU A 123 1.85 -5.66 -9.69
C LEU A 123 1.67 -6.87 -10.60
N LEU A 124 0.48 -7.03 -11.19
CA LEU A 124 0.10 -8.20 -11.96
C LEU A 124 -0.52 -7.80 -13.31
N PRO A 125 -0.26 -8.57 -14.38
CA PRO A 125 -0.91 -8.33 -15.66
C PRO A 125 -2.43 -8.53 -15.52
N CYS A 126 -3.18 -7.46 -15.75
CA CYS A 126 -4.65 -7.44 -15.66
C CYS A 126 -5.26 -6.88 -16.95
N THR A 127 -6.45 -7.37 -17.30
CA THR A 127 -7.27 -6.80 -18.37
C THR A 127 -7.95 -5.52 -17.92
N GLU A 128 -8.30 -4.63 -18.85
CA GLU A 128 -9.02 -3.39 -18.53
C GLU A 128 -10.33 -3.65 -17.77
N GLU A 129 -11.01 -4.77 -18.06
CA GLU A 129 -12.24 -5.15 -17.36
C GLU A 129 -11.97 -5.53 -15.90
N GLN A 130 -10.91 -6.30 -15.62
CA GLN A 130 -10.49 -6.64 -14.26
C GLN A 130 -10.10 -5.40 -13.45
N ILE A 131 -9.38 -4.47 -14.09
CA ILE A 131 -9.00 -3.19 -13.48
C ILE A 131 -10.24 -2.37 -13.12
N ARG A 132 -11.19 -2.26 -14.06
CA ARG A 132 -12.45 -1.53 -13.83
C ARG A 132 -13.27 -2.13 -12.69
N LYS A 133 -13.40 -3.46 -12.65
CA LYS A 133 -14.12 -4.17 -11.57
C LYS A 133 -13.44 -3.97 -10.21
N SER A 134 -12.11 -4.12 -10.15
CA SER A 134 -11.33 -3.94 -8.93
C SER A 134 -11.44 -2.52 -8.39
N ASN A 135 -11.35 -1.53 -9.28
CA ASN A 135 -11.52 -0.13 -8.96
C ASN A 135 -12.92 0.20 -8.45
N ALA A 136 -13.97 -0.27 -9.14
CA ALA A 136 -15.34 -0.02 -8.72
C ALA A 136 -15.63 -0.59 -7.32
N TYR A 137 -15.18 -1.81 -7.06
CA TYR A 137 -15.35 -2.42 -5.74
C TYR A 137 -14.50 -1.74 -4.67
N ALA A 138 -13.29 -1.30 -4.98
CA ALA A 138 -12.47 -0.52 -4.04
C ALA A 138 -13.15 0.79 -3.61
N ILE A 139 -13.80 1.49 -4.55
CA ILE A 139 -14.59 2.71 -4.25
C ILE A 139 -15.73 2.38 -3.29
N GLU A 140 -16.51 1.32 -3.58
CA GLU A 140 -17.60 0.87 -2.70
C GLU A 140 -17.10 0.58 -1.27
N LEU A 141 -15.94 -0.06 -1.14
CA LEU A 141 -15.34 -0.32 0.17
C LEU A 141 -14.94 0.97 0.89
N TYR A 142 -14.35 1.96 0.20
CA TYR A 142 -14.03 3.26 0.81
C TYR A 142 -15.27 4.05 1.21
N GLU A 143 -16.33 4.04 0.39
CA GLU A 143 -17.62 4.68 0.75
C GLU A 143 -18.24 4.01 1.98
N ARG A 144 -18.13 2.68 2.11
CA ARG A 144 -18.55 1.97 3.33
C ARG A 144 -17.71 2.35 4.55
N VAL A 145 -16.41 2.59 4.39
CA VAL A 145 -15.56 3.07 5.49
C VAL A 145 -16.09 4.39 6.07
N GLU A 146 -16.67 5.28 5.26
CA GLU A 146 -17.25 6.54 5.74
C GLU A 146 -18.41 6.35 6.73
N THR A 147 -19.09 5.19 6.68
CA THR A 147 -20.21 4.85 7.57
C THR A 147 -19.75 4.18 8.88
N CYS A 148 -18.44 3.96 9.05
CA CYS A 148 -17.89 3.28 10.22
C CYS A 148 -17.46 4.27 11.32
N ASP A 149 -17.46 3.81 12.57
CA ASP A 149 -17.11 4.61 13.76
C ASP A 149 -15.58 4.67 14.03
N ASP A 150 -14.77 4.87 12.99
CA ASP A 150 -13.31 5.05 13.12
C ASP A 150 -12.83 6.30 12.37
N PRO A 151 -12.69 7.45 13.06
CA PRO A 151 -12.31 8.70 12.44
C PRO A 151 -10.97 8.65 11.69
N ILE A 152 -10.03 7.80 12.11
CA ILE A 152 -8.71 7.70 11.46
C ILE A 152 -8.87 7.13 10.05
N TYR A 153 -9.61 6.02 9.92
CA TYR A 153 -9.81 5.37 8.63
C TYR A 153 -10.86 6.07 7.77
N VAL A 154 -11.89 6.68 8.38
CA VAL A 154 -12.85 7.56 7.69
C VAL A 154 -12.12 8.70 6.98
N ASN A 155 -11.25 9.43 7.69
CA ASN A 155 -10.51 10.54 7.08
C ASN A 155 -9.53 10.07 5.99
N ARG A 156 -8.92 8.90 6.17
CA ARG A 156 -8.08 8.30 5.11
C ARG A 156 -8.90 7.92 3.87
N ALA A 157 -10.08 7.32 4.05
CA ALA A 157 -10.97 6.97 2.95
C ALA A 157 -11.43 8.22 2.18
N ARG A 158 -11.83 9.28 2.90
CA ARG A 158 -12.17 10.59 2.30
C ARG A 158 -11.02 11.18 1.50
N TYR A 159 -9.79 11.11 2.02
CA TYR A 159 -8.61 11.58 1.30
C TYR A 159 -8.40 10.83 -0.03
N VAL A 160 -8.49 9.50 0.00
CA VAL A 160 -8.33 8.67 -1.20
C VAL A 160 -9.45 8.93 -2.20
N LEU A 161 -10.70 9.02 -1.74
CA LEU A 161 -11.86 9.35 -2.57
C LEU A 161 -11.71 10.74 -3.20
N ALA A 162 -11.33 11.76 -2.43
CA ALA A 162 -11.05 13.10 -2.94
C ALA A 162 -9.99 13.09 -4.04
N SER A 163 -8.83 12.45 -3.77
CA SER A 163 -7.75 12.32 -4.75
C SER A 163 -8.20 11.64 -6.04
N ARG A 164 -9.06 10.61 -5.92
CA ARG A 164 -9.58 9.90 -7.07
C ARG A 164 -10.58 10.73 -7.87
N TRP A 165 -11.50 11.41 -7.21
CA TRP A 165 -12.47 12.29 -7.88
C TRP A 165 -11.78 13.48 -8.57
N ILE A 166 -10.66 13.97 -8.04
CA ILE A 166 -9.81 14.96 -8.73
C ILE A 166 -9.25 14.38 -10.04
N GLN A 167 -8.74 13.15 -10.01
CA GLN A 167 -8.20 12.47 -11.20
C GLN A 167 -9.27 12.20 -12.27
N GLU A 168 -10.51 11.91 -11.84
CA GLU A 168 -11.67 11.71 -12.74
C GLU A 168 -12.36 13.04 -13.11
N GLU A 169 -11.76 14.20 -12.77
CA GLU A 169 -12.28 15.55 -13.01
C GLU A 169 -13.68 15.82 -12.41
N ASN A 170 -14.10 15.02 -11.43
CA ASN A 170 -15.34 15.19 -10.69
C ASN A 170 -15.14 16.11 -9.49
N TYR A 171 -14.97 17.41 -9.77
CA TYR A 171 -14.63 18.40 -8.76
C TYR A 171 -15.70 18.58 -7.67
N GLU A 172 -16.98 18.35 -7.97
CA GLU A 172 -18.06 18.47 -6.98
C GLU A 172 -17.95 17.38 -5.90
N LYS A 173 -17.75 16.11 -6.31
CA LYS A 173 -17.52 15.02 -5.35
C LYS A 173 -16.21 15.18 -4.62
N ALA A 174 -15.15 15.62 -5.31
CA ALA A 174 -13.86 15.90 -4.69
C ALA A 174 -13.99 16.95 -3.58
N GLN A 175 -14.63 18.08 -3.86
CA GLN A 175 -14.82 19.18 -2.91
C GLN A 175 -15.59 18.72 -1.67
N LYS A 176 -16.68 17.96 -1.85
CA LYS A 176 -17.43 17.40 -0.73
C LYS A 176 -16.57 16.56 0.20
N MET A 177 -15.68 15.72 -0.35
CA MET A 177 -14.76 14.90 0.46
C MET A 177 -13.71 15.76 1.17
N ILE A 178 -13.19 16.79 0.50
CA ILE A 178 -12.20 17.73 1.04
C ILE A 178 -12.77 18.52 2.22
N ASP A 179 -13.98 19.04 2.10
CA ASP A 179 -14.65 19.83 3.15
C ASP A 179 -14.91 19.03 4.44
N LEU A 180 -14.96 17.70 4.33
CA LEU A 180 -15.16 16.77 5.44
C LEU A 180 -13.85 16.29 6.09
N LEU A 181 -12.69 16.64 5.54
CA LEU A 181 -11.40 16.33 6.13
C LEU A 181 -11.09 17.31 7.29
N PRO A 182 -10.42 16.85 8.35
CA PRO A 182 -10.00 17.74 9.42
C PRO A 182 -8.97 18.75 8.89
N GLU A 183 -9.05 19.98 9.40
CA GLU A 183 -7.97 20.95 9.21
C GLU A 183 -6.67 20.45 9.86
N TYR A 184 -5.54 20.89 9.31
CA TYR A 184 -4.24 20.53 9.84
C TYR A 184 -4.05 21.10 11.25
N ASP A 185 -3.95 20.21 12.24
CA ASP A 185 -3.53 20.54 13.60
C ASP A 185 -2.03 20.28 13.75
N GLY A 186 -1.24 21.35 13.95
CA GLY A 186 0.23 21.34 13.96
C GLY A 186 0.88 20.59 15.14
N LEU A 187 0.11 19.89 15.97
CA LEU A 187 0.59 19.18 17.14
C LEU A 187 1.24 17.83 16.78
N ASP A 188 2.52 17.86 16.40
CA ASP A 188 3.30 16.65 16.07
C ASP A 188 3.86 15.96 17.33
N LYS A 189 3.18 14.91 17.82
CA LYS A 189 3.66 14.06 18.92
C LYS A 189 5.07 13.50 18.71
N ARG A 190 5.52 13.32 17.46
CA ARG A 190 6.88 12.82 17.16
C ARG A 190 7.93 13.84 17.57
N GLN A 191 7.64 15.14 17.44
CA GLN A 191 8.56 16.21 17.85
C GLN A 191 8.80 16.19 19.36
N LEU A 192 7.76 15.94 20.17
CA LEU A 192 7.89 15.80 21.61
C LEU A 192 8.69 14.54 22.00
N ARG A 193 8.47 13.42 21.30
CA ARG A 193 9.26 12.18 21.51
C ARG A 193 10.73 12.39 21.21
N ILE A 194 11.06 13.02 20.08
CA ILE A 194 12.44 13.39 19.73
C ILE A 194 13.04 14.26 20.84
N SER A 195 12.33 15.31 21.25
CA SER A 195 12.80 16.24 22.30
C SER A 195 13.08 15.51 23.62
N MET A 196 12.21 14.58 24.01
CA MET A 196 12.38 13.75 25.21
C MET A 196 13.60 12.82 25.08
N LEU A 197 13.75 12.10 23.97
CA LEU A 197 14.88 11.18 23.73
C LEU A 197 16.22 11.92 23.71
N MET A 198 16.25 13.10 23.10
CA MET A 198 17.41 14.00 23.09
C MET A 198 17.78 14.43 24.52
N LYS A 199 16.79 14.76 25.37
CA LYS A 199 17.03 15.06 26.80
C LYS A 199 17.50 13.84 27.60
N GLN A 200 17.01 12.66 27.27
CA GLN A 200 17.45 11.39 27.85
C GLN A 200 18.81 10.91 27.31
N LYS A 201 19.40 11.61 26.32
CA LYS A 201 20.64 11.23 25.64
C LYS A 201 20.59 9.82 25.03
N LYS A 202 19.41 9.38 24.60
CA LYS A 202 19.21 8.12 23.86
C LYS A 202 19.52 8.34 22.39
N SER A 203 20.80 8.39 22.05
CA SER A 203 21.29 8.87 20.74
C SER A 203 20.76 8.07 19.55
N GLU A 204 20.75 6.73 19.62
CA GLU A 204 20.33 5.89 18.49
C GLU A 204 18.82 6.03 18.18
N GLU A 205 17.96 5.92 19.20
CA GLU A 205 16.50 6.09 19.05
C GLU A 205 16.14 7.51 18.59
N ALA A 206 16.85 8.53 19.10
CA ALA A 206 16.64 9.91 18.71
C ALA A 206 17.04 10.16 17.25
N ALA A 207 18.21 9.66 16.84
CA ALA A 207 18.70 9.78 15.47
C ALA A 207 17.75 9.10 14.48
N GLU A 208 17.31 7.87 14.75
CA GLU A 208 16.38 7.15 13.88
C GLU A 208 15.06 7.93 13.65
N LEU A 209 14.49 8.53 14.71
CA LEU A 209 13.27 9.34 14.57
C LEU A 209 13.52 10.68 13.85
N LEU A 210 14.67 11.32 14.09
CA LEU A 210 15.06 12.55 13.39
C LEU A 210 15.22 12.31 11.89
N GLU A 211 15.95 11.27 11.51
CA GLU A 211 16.19 10.89 10.11
C GLU A 211 14.87 10.55 9.40
N LYS A 212 13.98 9.79 10.05
CA LYS A 212 12.64 9.49 9.50
C LYS A 212 11.80 10.75 9.29
N LYS A 213 11.79 11.68 10.25
CA LYS A 213 11.06 12.96 10.13
C LYS A 213 11.66 13.83 9.04
N LEU A 214 13.00 13.91 8.96
CA LEU A 214 13.71 14.66 7.94
C LEU A 214 13.36 14.18 6.53
N ASN A 215 13.35 12.86 6.32
CA ASN A 215 12.94 12.27 5.04
C ASN A 215 11.52 12.70 4.63
N SER A 216 10.54 12.59 5.54
CA SER A 216 9.17 13.01 5.25
C SER A 216 9.05 14.52 4.94
N SER A 217 9.71 15.38 5.72
CA SER A 217 9.65 16.82 5.52
C SER A 217 10.28 17.25 4.19
N ILE A 218 11.34 16.56 3.75
CA ILE A 218 11.98 16.91 2.50
C ILE A 218 11.16 16.45 1.29
N GLN A 219 10.51 15.28 1.37
CA GLN A 219 9.53 14.87 0.35
C GLN A 219 8.38 15.88 0.21
N GLU A 220 7.90 16.43 1.33
CA GLU A 220 6.86 17.47 1.34
C GLU A 220 7.34 18.79 0.70
N VAL A 221 8.53 19.29 1.10
CA VAL A 221 9.14 20.48 0.49
C VAL A 221 9.29 20.28 -1.02
N PHE A 222 9.78 19.12 -1.44
CA PHE A 222 9.95 18.80 -2.85
C PHE A 222 8.63 18.81 -3.62
N LEU A 223 7.58 18.17 -3.09
CA LEU A 223 6.25 18.15 -3.72
C LEU A 223 5.70 19.57 -3.89
N LEU A 224 5.84 20.42 -2.87
CA LEU A 224 5.41 21.81 -2.92
C LEU A 224 6.20 22.64 -3.95
N LEU A 225 7.53 22.45 -4.02
CA LEU A 225 8.36 23.11 -5.03
C LEU A 225 7.94 22.70 -6.45
N ASN A 226 7.62 21.42 -6.67
CA ASN A 226 7.11 20.94 -7.94
C ASN A 226 5.79 21.60 -8.32
N SER A 227 4.80 21.58 -7.42
CA SER A 227 3.51 22.23 -7.66
C SER A 227 3.63 23.73 -7.89
N LEU A 228 4.49 24.43 -7.15
CA LEU A 228 4.75 25.86 -7.38
C LEU A 228 5.41 26.12 -8.72
N ALA A 229 6.31 25.25 -9.18
CA ALA A 229 6.96 25.38 -10.49
C ALA A 229 5.92 25.24 -11.62
N THR A 230 5.03 24.25 -11.52
CA THR A 230 3.89 24.07 -12.43
C THR A 230 2.98 25.30 -12.44
N VAL A 231 2.60 25.81 -11.26
CA VAL A 231 1.77 27.03 -11.17
C VAL A 231 2.47 28.24 -11.80
N ALA A 232 3.78 28.40 -11.61
CA ALA A 232 4.53 29.49 -12.25
C ALA A 232 4.52 29.41 -13.78
N VAL A 233 4.51 28.20 -14.35
CA VAL A 233 4.31 28.00 -15.81
C VAL A 233 2.90 28.47 -16.22
N TRP A 234 1.86 28.11 -15.46
CA TRP A 234 0.48 28.55 -15.73
C TRP A 234 0.33 30.08 -15.63
N GLU A 235 1.09 30.73 -14.76
CA GLU A 235 1.16 32.20 -14.63
C GLU A 235 2.00 32.86 -15.75
N GLY A 236 2.71 32.08 -16.56
CA GLY A 236 3.60 32.56 -17.62
C GLY A 236 4.98 33.05 -17.15
N ASP A 237 5.33 32.85 -15.88
CA ASP A 237 6.61 33.26 -15.28
C ASP A 237 7.67 32.16 -15.41
N ARG A 238 8.29 32.10 -16.60
CA ARG A 238 9.32 31.11 -16.91
C ARG A 238 10.57 31.23 -16.04
N GLU A 239 10.93 32.44 -15.62
CA GLU A 239 12.12 32.64 -14.77
C GLU A 239 11.88 32.02 -13.39
N ARG A 240 10.71 32.28 -12.81
CA ARG A 240 10.32 31.68 -11.52
C ARG A 240 10.19 30.16 -11.60
N ALA A 241 9.59 29.63 -12.66
CA ALA A 241 9.50 28.18 -12.87
C ALA A 241 10.89 27.52 -12.93
N GLY A 242 11.84 28.13 -13.66
CA GLY A 242 13.23 27.68 -13.74
C GLY A 242 13.94 27.68 -12.38
N LYS A 243 13.80 28.77 -11.60
CA LYS A 243 14.39 28.87 -10.25
C LYS A 243 13.80 27.83 -9.28
N LEU A 244 12.49 27.60 -9.33
CA LEU A 244 11.83 26.59 -8.49
C LEU A 244 12.31 25.17 -8.85
N ALA A 245 12.52 24.88 -10.13
CA ALA A 245 13.12 23.63 -10.57
C ALA A 245 14.55 23.43 -10.04
N GLU A 246 15.38 24.47 -10.06
CA GLU A 246 16.73 24.44 -9.48
C GLU A 246 16.70 24.16 -7.96
N TYR A 247 15.76 24.77 -7.22
CA TYR A 247 15.58 24.47 -5.80
C TYR A 247 15.19 23.02 -5.57
N GLY A 248 14.27 22.48 -6.36
CA GLY A 248 13.89 21.06 -6.31
C GLY A 248 15.08 20.14 -6.56
N GLU A 249 15.92 20.47 -7.56
CA GLU A 249 17.14 19.73 -7.87
C GLU A 249 18.12 19.73 -6.68
N ASN A 250 18.35 20.89 -6.08
CA ASN A 250 19.26 21.03 -4.94
C ASN A 250 18.77 20.26 -3.71
N VAL A 251 17.46 20.28 -3.44
CA VAL A 251 16.85 19.48 -2.37
C VAL A 251 17.07 17.99 -2.59
N MET A 252 16.95 17.49 -3.83
CA MET A 252 17.15 16.07 -4.13
C MET A 252 18.62 15.64 -4.18
N ARG A 253 19.53 16.54 -4.57
CA ARG A 253 20.97 16.28 -4.50
C ARG A 253 21.47 16.09 -3.08
N ILE A 254 20.85 16.76 -2.10
CA ILE A 254 21.13 16.54 -0.66
C ILE A 254 20.90 15.05 -0.28
N PHE A 255 20.02 14.35 -0.99
CA PHE A 255 19.69 12.92 -0.78
C PHE A 255 20.52 11.98 -1.64
N GLN A 256 21.37 12.50 -2.54
CA GLN A 256 22.00 11.72 -3.61
C GLN A 256 20.95 11.00 -4.49
N TRP A 257 19.74 11.57 -4.62
CA TRP A 257 18.67 11.04 -5.48
C TRP A 257 18.78 11.66 -6.88
N ASP A 258 19.78 11.19 -7.65
CA ASP A 258 20.11 11.72 -8.98
C ASP A 258 18.90 11.72 -9.93
N TYR A 259 18.04 10.68 -9.90
CA TYR A 259 16.84 10.62 -10.73
C TYR A 259 15.82 11.71 -10.35
N SER A 260 15.48 11.78 -9.06
CA SER A 260 14.46 12.71 -8.55
C SER A 260 14.86 14.17 -8.73
N ALA A 261 16.17 14.46 -8.78
CA ALA A 261 16.69 15.80 -8.99
C ALA A 261 16.21 16.44 -10.31
N TYR A 262 15.96 15.63 -11.35
CA TYR A 262 15.53 16.13 -12.66
C TYR A 262 14.00 16.21 -12.83
N THR A 263 13.23 15.62 -11.91
CA THR A 263 11.77 15.46 -12.10
C THR A 263 11.01 16.78 -12.14
N VAL A 264 11.38 17.79 -11.33
CA VAL A 264 10.72 19.12 -11.37
C VAL A 264 11.03 19.83 -12.69
N ALA A 265 12.29 19.78 -13.14
CA ALA A 265 12.68 20.37 -14.42
C ALA A 265 11.97 19.68 -15.60
N PHE A 266 11.78 18.35 -15.52
CA PHE A 266 11.02 17.58 -16.50
C PHE A 266 9.55 18.02 -16.51
N SER A 267 8.89 18.10 -15.35
CA SER A 267 7.51 18.57 -15.25
C SER A 267 7.33 19.98 -15.82
N VAL A 268 8.24 20.91 -15.54
CA VAL A 268 8.22 22.25 -16.14
C VAL A 268 8.31 22.18 -17.67
N ALA A 269 9.24 21.41 -18.22
CA ALA A 269 9.42 21.29 -19.66
C ALA A 269 8.19 20.65 -20.36
N VAL A 270 7.52 19.71 -19.68
CA VAL A 270 6.31 19.05 -20.15
C VAL A 270 5.14 20.04 -20.20
N GLU A 271 4.93 20.82 -19.14
CA GLU A 271 3.90 21.87 -19.09
C GLU A 271 4.15 22.98 -20.14
N GLU A 272 5.41 23.31 -20.41
CA GLU A 272 5.80 24.24 -21.47
C GLU A 272 5.66 23.65 -22.89
N GLN A 273 5.41 22.35 -23.02
CA GLN A 273 5.44 21.58 -24.28
C GLN A 273 6.78 21.72 -25.05
N ASP A 274 7.89 21.92 -24.34
CA ASP A 274 9.22 22.01 -24.91
C ASP A 274 9.81 20.60 -25.13
N ALA A 275 9.63 20.08 -26.33
CA ALA A 275 10.06 18.73 -26.69
C ALA A 275 11.58 18.53 -26.59
N ASP A 276 12.39 19.52 -26.98
CA ASP A 276 13.85 19.39 -27.00
C ASP A 276 14.39 19.33 -25.57
N ARG A 277 13.89 20.22 -24.70
CA ARG A 277 14.22 20.24 -23.28
C ARG A 277 13.74 18.98 -22.56
N CYS A 278 12.54 18.49 -22.87
CA CYS A 278 12.02 17.23 -22.32
C CYS A 278 12.94 16.05 -22.65
N LEU A 279 13.39 15.91 -23.89
CA LEU A 279 14.28 14.82 -24.33
C LEU A 279 15.63 14.87 -23.63
N GLU A 280 16.23 16.06 -23.50
CA GLU A 280 17.51 16.22 -22.81
C GLU A 280 17.41 15.81 -21.34
N ILE A 281 16.34 16.23 -20.65
CA ILE A 281 16.13 15.90 -19.24
C ILE A 281 15.78 14.40 -19.08
N LEU A 282 14.95 13.84 -19.96
CA LEU A 282 14.58 12.43 -19.95
C LEU A 282 15.81 11.52 -20.11
N GLU A 283 16.75 11.87 -21.00
CA GLU A 283 18.00 11.09 -21.13
C GLU A 283 18.83 11.14 -19.84
N LYS A 284 18.93 12.30 -19.18
CA LYS A 284 19.64 12.44 -17.89
C LYS A 284 18.96 11.60 -16.80
N MET A 285 17.63 11.59 -16.75
CA MET A 285 16.84 10.76 -15.83
C MET A 285 17.09 9.27 -16.04
N LEU A 286 17.04 8.78 -17.28
CA LEU A 286 17.24 7.36 -17.59
C LEU A 286 18.67 6.91 -17.27
N LYS A 287 19.68 7.75 -17.53
CA LYS A 287 21.08 7.50 -17.12
C LYS A 287 21.25 7.47 -15.61
N ALA A 288 20.58 8.36 -14.88
CA ALA A 288 20.62 8.37 -13.42
C ALA A 288 20.10 7.05 -12.81
N LEU A 289 19.11 6.41 -13.45
CA LEU A 289 18.56 5.11 -13.04
C LEU A 289 19.51 3.93 -13.28
N GLU A 290 20.61 4.08 -14.03
CA GLU A 290 21.62 3.01 -14.20
C GLU A 290 22.55 2.89 -12.99
N LYS A 291 22.75 3.99 -12.25
CA LYS A 291 23.65 3.99 -11.10
C LYS A 291 23.03 3.22 -9.93
N PRO A 292 23.79 2.36 -9.24
CA PRO A 292 23.32 1.73 -8.00
C PRO A 292 23.21 2.80 -6.92
N TYR A 293 22.00 3.00 -6.38
CA TYR A 293 21.77 3.90 -5.26
C TYR A 293 21.94 3.15 -3.93
N LYS A 294 22.88 3.60 -3.10
CA LYS A 294 23.11 3.07 -1.75
C LYS A 294 22.78 4.15 -0.72
N LEU A 295 21.73 3.90 0.07
CA LEU A 295 21.32 4.78 1.16
C LEU A 295 22.42 4.94 2.24
N GLU A 296 23.34 3.97 2.30
CA GLU A 296 24.50 3.89 3.21
C GLU A 296 25.55 4.99 2.97
N ASP A 297 25.58 5.57 1.78
CA ASP A 297 26.51 6.65 1.43
C ASP A 297 25.97 8.05 1.83
N SER A 298 24.74 8.12 2.36
CA SER A 298 24.14 9.36 2.81
C SER A 298 24.47 9.64 4.27
N ILE A 299 25.15 10.77 4.51
CA ILE A 299 25.39 11.30 5.87
C ILE A 299 24.09 11.62 6.63
N LEU A 300 22.95 11.69 5.93
CA LEU A 300 21.66 12.07 6.51
C LEU A 300 20.84 10.88 7.02
N PHE A 301 21.16 9.64 6.62
CA PHE A 301 20.36 8.45 6.91
C PHE A 301 21.19 7.31 7.49
N ALA A 302 22.05 7.63 8.45
CA ALA A 302 23.01 6.68 9.02
C ALA A 302 22.37 5.64 9.97
N HIS A 303 21.19 5.93 10.54
CA HIS A 303 20.55 5.13 11.59
C HIS A 303 19.23 4.48 11.16
N VAL A 304 18.84 4.62 9.89
CA VAL A 304 17.66 3.93 9.35
C VAL A 304 17.93 2.42 9.29
N LYS A 305 17.42 1.67 10.29
CA LYS A 305 17.56 0.21 10.37
C LYS A 305 16.99 -0.48 9.12
N ARG A 306 17.85 -1.21 8.40
CA ARG A 306 17.44 -2.07 7.28
C ARG A 306 17.05 -3.44 7.83
N LYS A 307 15.94 -4.03 7.36
CA LYS A 307 15.66 -5.46 7.62
C LYS A 307 16.83 -6.29 7.07
N GLU A 308 17.38 -7.17 7.88
CA GLU A 308 18.42 -8.13 7.48
C GLU A 308 17.82 -9.10 6.46
N SER A 309 18.22 -8.98 5.20
CA SER A 309 18.01 -9.99 4.16
C SER A 309 19.29 -10.10 3.32
N ASP A 310 19.46 -11.25 2.65
CA ASP A 310 20.67 -11.65 1.94
C ASP A 310 21.09 -10.64 0.86
N ALA A 311 22.38 -10.31 0.83
CA ALA A 311 22.95 -9.27 -0.04
C ALA A 311 22.76 -9.54 -1.53
N GLU A 312 22.74 -10.81 -1.94
CA GLU A 312 22.55 -11.23 -3.34
C GLU A 312 21.10 -11.06 -3.79
N GLN A 313 20.14 -11.37 -2.92
CA GLN A 313 18.71 -11.13 -3.17
C GLN A 313 18.41 -9.62 -3.30
N LYS A 314 19.08 -8.79 -2.49
CA LYS A 314 18.95 -7.33 -2.48
C LYS A 314 19.41 -6.66 -3.78
N GLU A 315 20.50 -7.13 -4.40
CA GLU A 315 21.00 -6.54 -5.64
C GLU A 315 20.12 -6.95 -6.84
N ALA A 316 19.62 -8.19 -6.84
CA ALA A 316 18.65 -8.66 -7.82
C ALA A 316 17.32 -7.87 -7.73
N ASP A 317 16.79 -7.66 -6.52
CA ASP A 317 15.56 -6.89 -6.29
C ASP A 317 15.72 -5.40 -6.64
N SER A 318 16.87 -4.79 -6.30
CA SER A 318 17.19 -3.40 -6.64
C SER A 318 17.33 -3.19 -8.16
N THR A 319 17.96 -4.14 -8.85
CA THR A 319 18.10 -4.12 -10.31
C THR A 319 16.74 -4.29 -10.98
N MET A 320 15.94 -5.27 -10.55
CA MET A 320 14.59 -5.46 -11.06
C MET A 320 13.70 -4.22 -10.84
N MET A 321 13.80 -3.57 -9.68
CA MET A 321 13.05 -2.34 -9.39
C MET A 321 13.45 -1.19 -10.33
N ARG A 322 14.75 -1.00 -10.59
CA ARG A 322 15.24 0.04 -11.52
C ARG A 322 14.73 -0.19 -12.95
N THR A 323 14.79 -1.43 -13.45
CA THR A 323 14.25 -1.78 -14.78
C THR A 323 12.75 -1.52 -14.84
N ARG A 324 11.98 -1.91 -13.82
CA ARG A 324 10.54 -1.63 -13.75
C ARG A 324 10.21 -0.14 -13.75
N ILE A 325 10.99 0.69 -13.03
CA ILE A 325 10.79 2.14 -13.01
C ILE A 325 11.06 2.74 -14.40
N LYS A 326 12.13 2.31 -15.07
CA LYS A 326 12.45 2.74 -16.45
C LYS A 326 11.31 2.38 -17.41
N ASP A 327 10.87 1.14 -17.39
CA ASP A 327 9.80 0.65 -18.26
C ASP A 327 8.48 1.38 -17.98
N ALA A 328 8.11 1.53 -16.70
CA ALA A 328 6.89 2.23 -16.31
C ALA A 328 6.90 3.70 -16.77
N LEU A 329 8.04 4.41 -16.65
CA LEU A 329 8.17 5.78 -17.12
C LEU A 329 7.98 5.89 -18.64
N LEU A 330 8.67 5.02 -19.41
CA LEU A 330 8.54 5.02 -20.87
C LEU A 330 7.13 4.66 -21.32
N THR A 331 6.51 3.65 -20.70
CA THR A 331 5.13 3.25 -21.00
C THR A 331 4.12 4.33 -20.61
N ALA A 332 4.36 5.09 -19.53
CA ALA A 332 3.50 6.23 -19.19
C ALA A 332 3.56 7.30 -20.29
N ILE A 333 4.76 7.67 -20.75
CA ILE A 333 4.96 8.64 -21.84
C ILE A 333 4.37 8.14 -23.17
N GLU A 334 4.26 6.83 -23.40
CA GLU A 334 3.63 6.28 -24.60
C GLU A 334 2.10 6.34 -24.59
N LYS A 335 1.47 6.29 -23.41
CA LYS A 335 0.02 6.15 -23.27
C LYS A 335 -0.71 7.44 -22.92
N ASP A 336 -0.04 8.33 -22.20
CA ASP A 336 -0.68 9.54 -21.65
C ASP A 336 -0.72 10.67 -22.69
N GLU A 337 -1.92 11.20 -22.97
CA GLU A 337 -2.18 12.25 -23.97
C GLU A 337 -1.33 13.52 -23.75
N THR A 338 -0.95 13.82 -22.50
CA THR A 338 -0.09 14.97 -22.16
C THR A 338 1.25 14.95 -22.90
N PHE A 339 1.76 13.78 -23.28
CA PHE A 339 3.04 13.62 -23.99
C PHE A 339 2.91 13.53 -25.52
N ASP A 340 1.76 13.85 -26.11
CA ASP A 340 1.56 13.81 -27.56
C ASP A 340 2.60 14.61 -28.35
N PHE A 341 3.03 15.76 -27.82
CA PHE A 341 4.06 16.60 -28.44
C PHE A 341 5.42 15.89 -28.50
N LEU A 342 5.73 15.06 -27.50
CA LEU A 342 6.98 14.30 -27.40
C LEU A 342 6.95 13.05 -28.29
N ARG A 343 5.82 12.34 -28.35
CA ARG A 343 5.65 11.14 -29.21
C ARG A 343 5.78 11.43 -30.70
N LYS A 344 5.50 12.67 -31.13
CA LYS A 344 5.67 13.12 -32.52
C LYS A 344 7.15 13.25 -32.92
N ARG A 345 8.08 13.26 -31.95
CA ARG A 345 9.51 13.37 -32.20
C ARG A 345 10.13 11.98 -32.41
N PRO A 346 10.78 11.71 -33.55
CA PRO A 346 11.48 10.44 -33.77
C PRO A 346 12.62 10.19 -32.77
N GLU A 347 13.18 11.25 -32.18
CA GLU A 347 14.21 11.19 -31.16
C GLU A 347 13.75 10.52 -29.87
N PHE A 348 12.46 10.67 -29.50
CA PHE A 348 11.88 9.97 -28.35
C PHE A 348 11.91 8.46 -28.54
N TRP A 349 11.46 7.96 -29.69
CA TRP A 349 11.42 6.52 -29.97
C TRP A 349 12.81 5.90 -29.99
N LYS A 350 13.81 6.61 -30.54
CA LYS A 350 15.21 6.19 -30.47
C LYS A 350 15.73 6.11 -29.04
N LEU A 351 15.34 7.07 -28.18
CA LEU A 351 15.71 7.07 -26.77
C LEU A 351 15.02 5.91 -26.03
N ALA A 352 13.73 5.68 -26.28
CA ALA A 352 12.97 4.59 -25.68
C ALA A 352 13.55 3.21 -26.06
N GLU A 353 13.90 3.00 -27.33
CA GLU A 353 14.56 1.77 -27.79
C GLU A 353 15.93 1.56 -27.15
N LYS A 354 16.72 2.64 -26.98
CA LYS A 354 18.06 2.57 -26.35
C LYS A 354 18.00 2.12 -24.90
N PHE A 355 16.98 2.56 -24.15
CA PHE A 355 16.88 2.33 -22.70
C PHE A 355 15.91 1.21 -22.30
N ARG A 356 15.11 0.68 -23.24
CA ARG A 356 14.42 -0.60 -23.08
C ARG A 356 15.40 -1.73 -23.35
N GLU A 357 15.81 -2.43 -22.30
CA GLU A 357 16.61 -3.62 -22.47
C GLU A 357 15.77 -4.70 -23.19
N THR A 358 16.31 -5.24 -24.27
CA THR A 358 15.82 -6.49 -24.86
C THR A 358 15.92 -7.59 -23.80
N PRO A 359 14.90 -8.45 -23.58
CA PRO A 359 14.91 -9.53 -22.57
C PRO A 359 15.97 -10.65 -22.75
N GLN A 360 17.10 -10.40 -23.43
CA GLN A 360 18.11 -11.41 -23.75
C GLN A 360 19.28 -11.49 -22.75
N ASP A 361 19.45 -10.51 -21.87
CA ASP A 361 20.59 -10.49 -20.93
C ASP A 361 20.26 -11.06 -19.53
N LEU A 362 19.01 -11.44 -19.27
CA LEU A 362 18.63 -12.29 -18.14
C LEU A 362 18.84 -13.78 -18.48
N LYS A 363 20.02 -14.17 -18.98
CA LYS A 363 20.41 -15.58 -19.00
C LYS A 363 20.71 -16.01 -17.57
N GLN A 364 19.86 -16.90 -17.06
CA GLN A 364 20.03 -17.65 -15.82
C GLN A 364 21.46 -18.18 -15.68
N PRO A 365 22.19 -17.92 -14.58
CA PRO A 365 23.37 -18.69 -14.26
C PRO A 365 22.92 -20.00 -13.61
N GLY A 366 23.15 -21.14 -14.27
CA GLY A 366 23.01 -22.44 -13.62
C GLY A 366 22.26 -23.52 -14.41
N GLY A 367 22.64 -23.74 -15.67
CA GLY A 367 22.38 -24.99 -16.36
C GLY A 367 23.70 -25.66 -16.69
N THR A 368 24.26 -26.44 -15.76
CA THR A 368 25.34 -27.39 -16.06
C THR A 368 24.78 -28.80 -16.06
N VAL A 369 25.10 -29.48 -17.16
CA VAL A 369 24.86 -30.87 -17.57
C VAL A 369 25.11 -31.89 -16.48
#